data_AF-A0A2E7QDY4-F1
#
_entry.id   AF-A0A2E7QDY4-F1
#
_cell.length_a   1.000
_cell.length_b   1.000
_cell.length_c   1.000
_cell.angle_alpha   90.00
_cell.angle_beta   90.00
_cell.angle_gamma   90.00
#
_symmetry.space_group_name_H-M   'P 1'
#
loop_
_entity.id
_entity.type
_entity.pdbx_description
1 polymer ?
#
loop_
_entity_poly.entity_id
_entity_poly.type
_entity_poly.pdbx_seq_one_letter_code
_entity_poly.pdbx_strand_id
1 'polypeptide(L)'
;MMLKGILVHVDSSDSSEKRLETAVYLAKSYDAHLIGLFVRYFAPIPDIPSPELIEQIFESQEKAPAKGADKAEQMFYNAIGQEGVAGEW
;
A
#
# COMPACT_ATOMS: atom_id res chain seq x y z
N MET A 1 -13.29 -22.96 -6.02
CA MET A 1 -11.85 -22.73 -5.74
C MET A 1 -11.76 -22.13 -4.35
N MET A 2 -10.86 -22.59 -3.48
CA MET A 2 -10.73 -22.07 -2.11
C MET A 2 -9.48 -21.18 -2.03
N LEU A 3 -9.67 -19.89 -1.78
CA LEU A 3 -8.57 -18.96 -1.53
C LEU A 3 -8.24 -19.02 -0.03
N LYS A 4 -6.95 -19.10 0.31
CA LYS A 4 -6.49 -19.11 1.72
C LYS A 4 -5.82 -17.81 2.13
N GLY A 5 -5.28 -17.09 1.16
CA GLY A 5 -4.63 -15.81 1.34
C GLY A 5 -4.87 -14.93 0.12
N ILE A 6 -5.02 -13.63 0.35
CA ILE A 6 -5.19 -12.62 -0.68
C ILE A 6 -4.17 -11.52 -0.40
N LEU A 7 -3.35 -11.19 -1.39
CA LEU A 7 -2.46 -10.02 -1.32
C LEU A 7 -3.13 -8.86 -2.06
N VAL A 8 -3.24 -7.70 -1.41
CA VAL A 8 -3.78 -6.49 -2.01
C VAL A 8 -2.74 -5.38 -1.96
N HIS A 9 -2.41 -4.86 -3.14
CA HIS A 9 -1.61 -3.65 -3.24
C HIS A 9 -2.47 -2.45 -2.83
N VAL A 10 -2.02 -1.69 -1.84
CA VAL A 10 -2.67 -0.49 -1.33
C VAL A 10 -1.73 0.68 -1.59
N ASP A 11 -2.22 1.65 -2.35
CA ASP A 11 -1.49 2.87 -2.73
C ASP A 11 -2.32 4.12 -2.38
N SER A 12 -1.82 5.30 -2.73
CA SER A 12 -2.47 6.60 -2.45
C SER A 12 -3.48 7.03 -3.51
N SER A 13 -3.80 6.19 -4.50
CA SER A 13 -4.77 6.53 -5.55
C SER A 13 -6.21 6.28 -5.11
N ASP A 14 -7.17 6.98 -5.72
CA ASP A 14 -8.60 6.76 -5.48
C ASP A 14 -9.05 5.32 -5.86
N SER A 15 -8.31 4.66 -6.75
CA SER A 15 -8.58 3.27 -7.14
C SER A 15 -8.17 2.26 -6.06
N SER A 16 -7.32 2.66 -5.11
CA SER A 16 -6.84 1.83 -4.01
C SER A 16 -7.98 1.40 -3.09
N GLU A 17 -8.89 2.33 -2.77
CA GLU A 17 -10.03 2.08 -1.88
C GLU A 17 -10.94 0.98 -2.44
N LYS A 18 -11.39 1.12 -3.70
CA LYS A 18 -12.22 0.10 -4.37
C LYS A 18 -11.53 -1.26 -4.49
N ARG A 19 -10.21 -1.26 -4.68
CA ARG A 19 -9.40 -2.48 -4.73
C ARG A 19 -9.39 -3.18 -3.37
N LEU A 20 -9.21 -2.42 -2.30
CA LEU A 20 -9.25 -2.90 -0.93
C LEU A 20 -10.64 -3.43 -0.55
N GLU A 21 -11.71 -2.70 -0.87
CA GLU A 21 -13.09 -3.17 -0.67
C GLU A 21 -13.34 -4.52 -1.33
N THR A 22 -12.90 -4.67 -2.58
CA THR A 22 -13.03 -5.93 -3.33
C THR A 22 -12.24 -7.05 -2.67
N ALA A 23 -11.02 -6.76 -2.20
CA ALA A 23 -10.16 -7.74 -1.55
C ALA A 23 -10.73 -8.19 -0.20
N VAL A 24 -11.29 -7.27 0.59
CA VAL A 24 -12.00 -7.56 1.84
C VAL A 24 -13.23 -8.42 1.60
N TYR A 25 -14.04 -8.08 0.59
CA TYR A 25 -15.20 -8.89 0.20
C TYR A 25 -14.80 -10.33 -0.16
N LEU A 26 -13.74 -10.49 -0.93
CA LEU A 26 -13.22 -11.82 -1.28
C LEU A 26 -12.67 -12.55 -0.06
N ALA A 27 -11.90 -11.88 0.79
CA ALA A 27 -11.33 -12.47 2.00
C ALA A 27 -12.43 -13.01 2.92
N LYS A 28 -13.47 -12.22 3.15
CA LYS A 28 -14.65 -12.60 3.92
C LYS A 28 -15.42 -13.77 3.29
N SER A 29 -15.60 -13.75 1.97
CA SER A 29 -16.36 -14.79 1.26
C SER A 29 -15.67 -16.16 1.28
N TYR A 30 -14.33 -16.16 1.34
CA TYR A 30 -13.53 -17.39 1.30
C TYR A 30 -12.90 -17.76 2.63
N ASP A 31 -13.16 -17.01 3.71
CA ASP A 31 -12.47 -17.14 5.01
C ASP A 31 -10.93 -17.13 4.82
N ALA A 32 -10.46 -16.19 3.98
CA ALA A 32 -9.06 -16.06 3.61
C ALA A 32 -8.38 -14.95 4.40
N HIS A 33 -7.09 -15.12 4.69
CA HIS A 33 -6.26 -14.09 5.29
C HIS A 33 -5.97 -12.98 4.27
N LEU A 34 -6.12 -11.71 4.65
CA LEU A 34 -5.80 -10.58 3.78
C LEU A 34 -4.44 -9.98 4.14
N ILE A 35 -3.57 -9.79 3.15
CA ILE A 35 -2.24 -9.21 3.30
C ILE A 35 -2.22 -7.89 2.53
N GLY A 36 -1.97 -6.79 3.23
CA GLY A 36 -1.73 -5.48 2.61
C GLY A 36 -0.31 -5.37 2.07
N LEU A 37 -0.10 -4.50 1.08
CA LEU A 37 1.24 -4.17 0.58
C LEU A 37 1.24 -2.75 0.04
N PHE A 38 2.13 -1.90 0.56
CA PHE A 38 2.42 -0.60 -0.02
C PHE A 38 3.81 -0.61 -0.67
N VAL A 39 3.91 -0.14 -1.92
CA VAL A 39 5.19 -0.06 -2.63
C VAL A 39 5.70 1.37 -2.64
N ARG A 40 6.89 1.58 -2.05
CA ARG A 40 7.63 2.85 -2.18
C ARG A 40 8.44 2.81 -3.47
N TYR A 41 8.06 3.65 -4.43
CA TYR A 41 8.81 3.81 -5.68
C TYR A 41 9.81 4.96 -5.57
N PHE A 42 11.08 4.64 -5.83
CA PHE A 42 12.15 5.61 -5.97
C PHE A 42 12.46 5.76 -7.46
N ALA A 43 12.27 6.96 -8.00
CA ALA A 43 12.59 7.21 -9.39
C ALA A 43 14.11 7.12 -9.58
N PRO A 44 14.61 6.42 -10.62
CA PRO A 44 16.03 6.35 -10.88
C PRO A 44 16.60 7.76 -11.03
N ILE A 45 17.67 8.05 -10.29
CA ILE A 45 18.34 9.34 -10.33
C ILE A 45 19.11 9.42 -11.65
N PRO A 46 18.83 10.42 -12.51
CA PRO A 46 19.62 10.64 -13.72
C PRO A 46 21.07 10.93 -13.36
N ASP A 47 21.99 10.73 -14.29
CA ASP A 47 23.40 11.06 -14.07
C ASP A 47 23.57 12.60 -14.08
N ILE A 48 23.41 13.21 -12.91
CA ILE A 48 23.40 14.66 -12.70
C ILE A 48 24.73 15.06 -12.04
N PRO A 49 25.46 16.06 -12.57
CA PRO A 49 26.77 16.47 -12.02
C PRO A 49 26.69 17.33 -10.74
N SER A 50 25.51 17.52 -10.14
CA SER A 50 25.28 18.35 -8.94
C SER A 50 24.91 17.47 -7.75
N PRO A 51 25.81 17.30 -6.77
CA PRO A 51 25.52 16.60 -5.52
C PRO A 51 24.35 17.19 -4.74
N GLU A 52 24.19 18.53 -4.73
CA GLU A 52 23.09 19.17 -3.99
C GLU A 52 21.72 18.82 -4.59
N LEU A 53 21.63 18.70 -5.92
CA LEU A 53 20.39 18.31 -6.58
C LEU A 53 20.06 16.83 -6.32
N ILE A 54 21.07 15.96 -6.22
CA ILE A 54 20.90 14.55 -5.85
C ILE A 54 20.31 14.43 -4.44
N GLU A 55 20.86 15.15 -3.46
CA GLU A 55 20.35 15.17 -2.08
C GLU A 55 18.89 15.64 -2.02
N GLN A 56 18.53 16.71 -2.74
CA GLN A 56 17.15 17.19 -2.79
C GLN A 56 16.19 16.17 -3.40
N ILE A 57 16.63 15.46 -4.45
CA ILE A 57 15.83 14.39 -5.06
C ILE A 57 15.60 13.26 -4.05
N PHE A 58 16.64 12.78 -3.36
CA PHE A 58 16.50 11.76 -2.33
C PHE A 58 15.54 12.18 -1.22
N GLU A 59 15.70 13.38 -0.66
CA GLU A 59 14.79 13.86 0.39
C GLU A 59 13.33 13.94 -0.08
N SER A 60 13.11 14.39 -1.32
CA SER A 60 11.76 14.48 -1.89
C SER A 60 11.13 13.10 -2.12
N GLN A 61 11.94 12.11 -2.53
CA GLN A 61 11.51 10.74 -2.73
C GLN A 61 11.30 9.97 -1.42
N GLU A 62 11.90 10.38 -0.30
CA GLU A 62 11.75 9.70 0.98
C GLU A 62 10.54 10.21 1.79
N LYS A 63 10.32 11.53 1.81
CA LYS A 63 9.32 12.17 2.68
C LYS A 63 7.88 11.96 2.21
N ALA A 64 7.63 11.89 0.90
CA ALA A 64 6.27 11.74 0.36
C ALA A 64 5.71 10.29 0.48
N PRO A 65 6.47 9.23 0.16
CA PRO A 65 5.97 7.85 0.27
C PRO A 65 5.78 7.37 1.72
N ALA A 66 6.52 7.92 2.68
CA ALA A 66 6.34 7.58 4.10
C ALA A 66 4.92 7.91 4.58
N LYS A 67 4.44 9.15 4.32
CA LYS A 67 3.07 9.56 4.67
C LYS A 67 2.01 8.78 3.90
N GLY A 68 2.30 8.41 2.65
CA GLY A 68 1.43 7.57 1.84
C GLY A 68 1.25 6.18 2.44
N ALA A 69 2.35 5.56 2.90
CA ALA A 69 2.32 4.25 3.55
C ALA A 69 1.49 4.27 4.84
N ASP A 70 1.69 5.25 5.72
CA ASP A 70 0.93 5.35 6.98
C ASP A 70 -0.58 5.48 6.73
N LYS A 71 -0.98 6.30 5.74
CA LYS A 71 -2.38 6.46 5.37
C LYS A 71 -2.97 5.18 4.78
N ALA A 72 -2.20 4.49 3.93
CA ALA A 72 -2.61 3.25 3.31
C ALA A 72 -2.78 2.12 4.36
N GLU A 73 -1.89 2.05 5.33
CA GLU A 73 -1.94 1.11 6.46
C GLU A 73 -3.19 1.35 7.33
N GLN A 74 -3.46 2.60 7.68
CA GLN A 74 -4.68 2.96 8.42
C GLN A 74 -5.95 2.59 7.65
N MET A 75 -5.98 2.86 6.35
CA MET A 75 -7.10 2.49 5.49
C MET A 75 -7.31 0.98 5.47
N PHE A 76 -6.22 0.20 5.39
CA PHE A 76 -6.25 -1.26 5.44
C PHE A 76 -6.84 -1.78 6.75
N TYR A 77 -6.30 -1.36 7.90
CA TYR A 77 -6.77 -1.82 9.20
C TYR A 77 -8.22 -1.41 9.48
N ASN A 78 -8.63 -0.22 9.04
CA ASN A 78 -10.02 0.20 9.12
C ASN A 78 -10.95 -0.71 8.31
N ALA A 79 -10.57 -1.05 7.07
CA ALA A 79 -11.40 -1.88 6.19
C ALA A 79 -11.55 -3.32 6.73
N ILE A 80 -10.46 -3.96 7.18
CA ILE A 80 -10.56 -5.32 7.73
C ILE A 80 -11.26 -5.34 9.10
N GLY A 81 -11.07 -4.30 9.91
CA GLY A 81 -11.69 -4.18 11.23
C GLY A 81 -13.20 -4.00 11.17
N GLN A 82 -13.71 -3.25 10.19
CA GLN A 82 -15.15 -3.09 9.96
C GLN A 82 -15.84 -4.41 9.57
N GLU A 83 -15.14 -5.27 8.83
CA GLU A 83 -15.71 -6.48 8.25
C GLU A 83 -15.37 -7.78 9.02
N GLY A 84 -14.51 -7.68 10.04
CA GLY A 84 -14.08 -8.82 10.86
C GLY A 84 -13.13 -9.78 10.13
N VAL A 85 -12.34 -9.28 9.18
CA VAL A 85 -11.41 -10.07 8.37
C VAL A 85 -10.05 -10.16 9.07
N ALA A 86 -9.46 -11.35 9.14
CA ALA A 86 -8.09 -11.52 9.61
C ALA A 86 -7.09 -11.02 8.56
N GLY A 87 -6.12 -10.20 8.97
CA GLY A 87 -5.12 -9.69 8.05
C GLY A 87 -3.89 -9.10 8.70
N GLU A 88 -2.85 -8.93 7.87
CA GLU A 88 -1.57 -8.30 8.20
C GLU A 88 -1.15 -7.30 7.11
N TRP A 89 -0.20 -6.43 7.43
CA TRP A 89 0.25 -5.32 6.57
C TRP A 89 1.71 -5.51 6.13
#